data_AF-A0A0F3Q8Q8-F1
#
_entry.id   AF-A0A0F3Q8Q8-F1
#
_cell.length_a   1.000
_cell.length_b   1.000
_cell.length_c   1.000
_cell.angle_alpha   90.00
_cell.angle_beta   90.00
_cell.angle_gamma   90.00
#
_symmetry.space_group_name_H-M   'P 1'
#
loop_
_entity.id
_entity.type
_entity.pdbx_description
1 polymer ?
#
loop_
_entity_poly.entity_id
_entity_poly.type
_entity_poly.pdbx_seq_one_letter_code
_entity_poly.pdbx_strand_id
1 'polypeptide(L)'
;MEISHSDIGKKVCVTKKGKQATHKWAQYAEATEEAALSANTSVCGGENYKSDDNGGTGPEALKEFVGKTLQNNGNKNWPTSTGRTPTTNDNAKAVAKDLVQELTPEEKTIVAGLLAKTIEGGEVVEIRAVSSTSVMVNACYDLLSEGLGVVPYACVGLGGNFVGVVDGHITPKLAYRLKAGLSYQLSPEISAFAGGFYHRVVGDGVYDYLPAQLL
;
A
#
# COMPACT_ATOMS: atom_id res chain seq x y z
N MET A 1 -27.57 1.95 8.51
CA MET A 1 -26.38 1.12 8.29
C MET A 1 -25.37 1.52 9.34
N GLU A 2 -25.17 0.71 10.38
CA GLU A 2 -24.08 0.94 11.33
C GLU A 2 -22.81 0.32 10.73
N ILE A 3 -21.78 1.15 10.55
CA ILE A 3 -20.50 0.71 10.00
C ILE A 3 -19.81 -0.03 11.14
N SER A 4 -19.45 -1.31 10.95
CA SER A 4 -18.87 -2.19 11.96
C SER A 4 -17.55 -1.70 12.60
N HIS A 5 -17.04 -0.54 12.20
CA HIS A 5 -15.94 0.18 12.81
C HIS A 5 -16.24 1.68 12.73
N SER A 6 -17.09 2.18 13.65
CA SER A 6 -17.63 3.55 13.59
C SER A 6 -16.55 4.64 13.59
N ASP A 7 -15.36 4.33 14.11
CA ASP A 7 -14.27 5.29 14.23
C ASP A 7 -13.51 5.52 12.93
N ILE A 8 -13.47 4.52 12.04
CA ILE A 8 -12.89 4.67 10.69
C ILE A 8 -13.74 5.65 9.87
N GLY A 9 -15.06 5.49 9.93
CA GLY A 9 -16.00 6.38 9.22
C GLY A 9 -15.92 7.85 9.67
N LYS A 10 -15.44 8.12 10.89
CA LYS A 10 -15.24 9.49 11.41
C LYS A 10 -13.97 10.16 10.86
N LYS A 11 -13.07 9.42 10.21
CA LYS A 11 -11.81 9.93 9.63
C LYS A 11 -11.90 10.18 8.13
N VAL A 12 -12.91 9.62 7.47
CA VAL A 12 -13.10 9.70 6.02
C VAL A 12 -14.17 10.73 5.70
N CYS A 13 -13.94 11.56 4.68
CA CYS A 13 -14.84 12.63 4.27
C CYS A 13 -15.15 13.60 5.40
N VAL A 14 -14.16 13.98 6.21
CA VAL A 14 -14.38 14.92 7.31
C VAL A 14 -14.56 16.33 6.74
N THR A 15 -15.74 16.93 6.95
CA THR A 15 -16.00 18.30 6.50
C THR A 15 -15.08 19.29 7.21
N LYS A 16 -14.83 20.41 6.55
CA LYS A 16 -13.86 21.42 7.01
C LYS A 16 -14.52 22.75 7.28
N LYS A 17 -13.84 23.53 8.10
CA LYS A 17 -14.16 24.93 8.35
C LYS A 17 -13.80 25.79 7.15
N GLY A 18 -14.46 26.92 7.04
CA GLY A 18 -14.16 27.91 6.02
C GLY A 18 -12.95 28.76 6.34
N LYS A 19 -12.38 29.37 5.31
CA LYS A 19 -11.38 30.43 5.48
C LYS A 19 -11.95 31.66 6.20
N GLN A 20 -13.25 31.90 6.07
CA GLN A 20 -13.94 33.02 6.72
C GLN A 20 -14.81 32.56 7.90
N ALA A 21 -15.57 31.47 7.76
CA ALA A 21 -16.25 30.81 8.88
C ALA A 21 -15.30 29.86 9.66
N THR A 22 -14.45 30.42 10.52
CA THR A 22 -13.40 29.69 11.27
C THR A 22 -13.92 28.84 12.43
N HIS A 23 -15.19 29.00 12.81
CA HIS A 23 -15.82 28.28 13.92
C HIS A 23 -16.93 27.31 13.50
N LYS A 24 -17.24 27.24 12.19
CA LYS A 24 -18.34 26.43 11.66
C LYS A 24 -17.88 25.54 10.52
N TRP A 25 -18.36 24.31 10.53
CA TRP A 25 -18.02 23.30 9.53
C TRP A 25 -19.03 23.27 8.39
N ALA A 26 -18.61 22.75 7.24
CA ALA A 26 -19.54 22.43 6.17
C ALA A 26 -20.49 21.30 6.60
N GLN A 27 -21.70 21.31 6.07
CA GLN A 27 -22.71 20.28 6.28
C GLN A 27 -22.99 19.55 4.97
N TYR A 28 -23.09 18.23 5.02
CA TYR A 28 -23.42 17.45 3.85
C TYR A 28 -24.86 17.68 3.41
N ALA A 29 -25.04 17.83 2.11
CA ALA A 29 -26.33 18.09 1.47
C ALA A 29 -26.37 17.47 0.08
N GLU A 30 -27.57 17.47 -0.53
CA GLU A 30 -27.79 16.85 -1.83
C GLU A 30 -27.05 17.54 -2.99
N ALA A 31 -26.67 18.79 -2.82
CA ALA A 31 -25.89 19.58 -3.76
C ALA A 31 -25.11 20.65 -3.00
N THR A 32 -23.94 21.02 -3.54
CA THR A 32 -23.25 22.24 -3.11
C THR A 32 -23.94 23.40 -3.79
N GLU A 33 -24.64 24.24 -3.03
CA GLU A 33 -25.41 25.35 -3.59
C GLU A 33 -24.53 26.29 -4.45
N GLU A 34 -25.10 26.81 -5.53
CA GLU A 34 -24.42 27.75 -6.44
C GLU A 34 -24.21 29.15 -5.83
N ALA A 35 -24.71 29.42 -4.63
CA ALA A 35 -24.46 30.67 -3.93
C ALA A 35 -22.97 30.83 -3.60
N ALA A 36 -22.42 32.04 -3.79
CA ALA A 36 -21.00 32.34 -3.53
C ALA A 36 -20.54 32.03 -2.09
N LEU A 37 -21.50 31.88 -1.18
CA LEU A 37 -21.32 31.67 0.24
C LEU A 37 -22.36 30.62 0.70
N SER A 38 -21.99 29.34 0.67
CA SER A 38 -22.82 28.24 1.21
C SER A 38 -22.08 27.46 2.29
N ALA A 39 -22.82 27.03 3.30
CA ALA A 39 -22.33 26.12 4.33
C ALA A 39 -22.58 24.65 3.97
N ASN A 40 -23.32 24.40 2.88
CA ASN A 40 -23.68 23.08 2.42
C ASN A 40 -22.67 22.57 1.40
N THR A 41 -22.36 21.28 1.42
CA THR A 41 -21.46 20.64 0.46
C THR A 41 -21.95 19.26 0.05
N SER A 42 -21.76 18.93 -1.23
CA SER A 42 -21.89 17.57 -1.76
C SER A 42 -20.52 16.92 -2.03
N VAL A 43 -19.44 17.60 -1.65
CA VAL A 43 -18.06 17.14 -1.87
C VAL A 43 -17.53 16.49 -0.59
N CYS A 44 -17.07 15.25 -0.68
CA CYS A 44 -16.36 14.55 0.39
C CYS A 44 -15.19 15.41 0.90
N GLY A 45 -15.21 15.78 2.18
CA GLY A 45 -14.23 16.66 2.81
C GLY A 45 -14.38 18.14 2.48
N GLY A 46 -15.55 18.56 2.00
CA GLY A 46 -15.83 19.93 1.59
C GLY A 46 -15.74 20.97 2.72
N GLU A 47 -15.52 22.23 2.34
CA GLU A 47 -15.30 23.36 3.25
C GLU A 47 -16.53 24.28 3.31
N ASN A 48 -16.72 24.96 4.44
CA ASN A 48 -17.75 25.97 4.59
C ASN A 48 -17.33 27.26 3.84
N TYR A 49 -18.11 27.74 2.88
CA TYR A 49 -17.79 28.96 2.16
C TYR A 49 -18.54 30.19 2.68
N LYS A 50 -19.32 30.08 3.75
CA LYS A 50 -19.93 31.24 4.42
C LYS A 50 -18.87 32.13 5.08
N SER A 51 -19.20 33.43 5.13
CA SER A 51 -18.45 34.46 5.84
C SER A 51 -19.02 34.78 7.23
N ASP A 52 -20.17 34.20 7.57
CA ASP A 52 -20.85 34.34 8.85
C ASP A 52 -20.75 33.03 9.67
N ASP A 53 -21.27 33.05 10.90
CA ASP A 53 -21.30 31.88 11.79
C ASP A 53 -22.40 30.86 11.44
N ASN A 54 -22.83 30.78 10.17
CA ASN A 54 -23.73 29.73 9.72
C ASN A 54 -22.98 28.46 9.31
N GLY A 55 -23.56 27.31 9.64
CA GLY A 55 -23.04 25.98 9.33
C GLY A 55 -23.08 25.03 10.53
N GLY A 56 -22.38 23.91 10.41
CA GLY A 56 -22.34 22.85 11.42
C GLY A 56 -21.57 23.27 12.67
N THR A 57 -22.04 22.81 13.84
CA THR A 57 -21.35 22.98 15.14
C THR A 57 -20.19 22.02 15.33
N GLY A 58 -20.05 21.01 14.47
CA GLY A 58 -18.94 20.06 14.43
C GLY A 58 -18.78 19.47 13.03
N PRO A 59 -17.68 18.74 12.80
CA PRO A 59 -17.45 18.09 11.51
C PRO A 59 -18.45 16.97 11.27
N GLU A 60 -18.86 16.82 10.02
CA GLU A 60 -19.57 15.66 9.51
C GLU A 60 -18.59 14.75 8.77
N ALA A 61 -18.88 13.45 8.66
CA ALA A 61 -17.96 12.47 8.09
C ALA A 61 -18.66 11.54 7.08
N LEU A 62 -18.05 10.38 6.81
CA LEU A 62 -18.52 9.44 5.79
C LEU A 62 -19.99 9.02 5.98
N LYS A 63 -20.46 8.88 7.22
CA LYS A 63 -21.85 8.51 7.51
C LYS A 63 -22.83 9.56 6.96
N GLU A 64 -22.57 10.83 7.24
CA GLU A 64 -23.39 11.95 6.77
C GLU A 64 -23.24 12.14 5.26
N PHE A 65 -22.03 11.95 4.71
CA PHE A 65 -21.82 11.96 3.25
C PHE A 65 -22.69 10.90 2.56
N VAL A 66 -22.66 9.65 3.02
CA VAL A 66 -23.50 8.59 2.45
C VAL A 66 -24.99 8.89 2.63
N GLY A 67 -25.40 9.31 3.82
CA GLY A 67 -26.81 9.52 4.16
C GLY A 67 -27.45 10.75 3.53
N LYS A 68 -26.71 11.86 3.42
CA LYS A 68 -27.25 13.16 2.99
C LYS A 68 -26.84 13.51 1.56
N THR A 69 -25.66 13.09 1.13
CA THR A 69 -25.10 13.51 -0.16
C THR A 69 -25.35 12.50 -1.26
N LEU A 70 -25.04 11.22 -1.04
CA LEU A 70 -25.02 10.26 -2.15
C LEU A 70 -26.39 10.08 -2.83
N GLN A 71 -27.47 9.92 -2.02
CA GLN A 71 -28.88 9.83 -2.43
C GLN A 71 -29.16 8.90 -3.63
N ASN A 72 -30.43 8.64 -3.99
CA ASN A 72 -30.77 7.83 -5.17
C ASN A 72 -29.94 6.52 -5.31
N ASN A 73 -29.77 5.80 -4.20
CA ASN A 73 -28.92 4.60 -4.11
C ASN A 73 -27.45 4.79 -4.52
N GLY A 74 -26.89 5.99 -4.34
CA GLY A 74 -25.52 6.34 -4.70
C GLY A 74 -25.42 7.27 -5.91
N ASN A 75 -26.40 7.27 -6.81
CA ASN A 75 -26.21 7.77 -8.17
C ASN A 75 -26.22 9.29 -8.33
N LYS A 76 -26.58 10.07 -7.31
CA LYS A 76 -26.70 11.53 -7.45
C LYS A 76 -25.35 12.24 -7.39
N ASN A 77 -24.51 11.86 -6.42
CA ASN A 77 -23.22 12.52 -6.16
C ASN A 77 -22.03 11.55 -6.20
N TRP A 78 -22.22 10.36 -6.79
CA TRP A 78 -21.14 9.41 -7.02
C TRP A 78 -20.97 9.11 -8.51
N PRO A 79 -19.73 9.06 -9.03
CA PRO A 79 -18.45 9.39 -8.37
C PRO A 79 -18.13 10.89 -8.34
N THR A 80 -18.98 11.72 -8.96
CA THR A 80 -18.78 13.16 -9.13
C THR A 80 -19.85 13.93 -8.35
N SER A 81 -19.46 15.00 -7.67
CA SER A 81 -20.34 15.88 -6.90
C SER A 81 -21.25 16.72 -7.80
N THR A 82 -22.29 17.31 -7.20
CA THR A 82 -23.23 18.22 -7.86
C THR A 82 -23.08 19.61 -7.23
N GLY A 83 -22.58 20.60 -7.99
CA GLY A 83 -22.41 21.95 -7.44
C GLY A 83 -21.72 22.96 -8.34
N ARG A 84 -21.09 23.97 -7.73
CA ARG A 84 -20.56 25.19 -8.38
C ARG A 84 -19.50 24.92 -9.46
N THR A 85 -18.66 23.90 -9.26
CA THR A 85 -17.58 23.51 -10.19
C THR A 85 -17.23 22.04 -9.96
N PRO A 86 -18.10 21.10 -10.35
CA PRO A 86 -17.84 19.69 -10.13
C PRO A 86 -16.67 19.27 -11.00
N THR A 87 -15.67 18.63 -10.41
CA THR A 87 -14.55 18.06 -11.18
C THR A 87 -14.76 16.56 -11.31
N THR A 88 -14.46 16.02 -12.48
CA THR A 88 -14.71 14.61 -12.75
C THR A 88 -14.07 13.70 -11.70
N ASN A 89 -14.92 12.89 -11.08
CA ASN A 89 -14.60 11.92 -10.03
C ASN A 89 -14.04 12.56 -8.74
N ASP A 90 -14.39 13.80 -8.41
CA ASP A 90 -13.93 14.47 -7.19
C ASP A 90 -14.24 13.69 -5.91
N ASN A 91 -15.46 13.22 -5.73
CA ASN A 91 -15.86 12.45 -4.56
C ASN A 91 -15.12 11.12 -4.48
N ALA A 92 -14.99 10.41 -5.60
CA ALA A 92 -14.22 9.16 -5.63
C ALA A 92 -12.74 9.39 -5.29
N LYS A 93 -12.13 10.46 -5.81
CA LYS A 93 -10.73 10.83 -5.50
C LYS A 93 -10.56 11.23 -4.04
N ALA A 94 -11.50 12.00 -3.49
CA ALA A 94 -11.46 12.44 -2.10
C ALA A 94 -11.59 11.25 -1.14
N VAL A 95 -12.57 10.36 -1.35
CA VAL A 95 -12.72 9.13 -0.56
C VAL A 95 -11.45 8.28 -0.63
N ALA A 96 -10.92 8.04 -1.84
CA ALA A 96 -9.69 7.25 -2.00
C ALA A 96 -8.49 7.88 -1.30
N LYS A 97 -8.36 9.21 -1.37
CA LYS A 97 -7.30 9.95 -0.69
C LYS A 97 -7.39 9.77 0.83
N ASP A 98 -8.57 9.94 1.41
CA ASP A 98 -8.76 9.84 2.85
C ASP A 98 -8.51 8.41 3.36
N LEU A 99 -8.95 7.38 2.62
CA LEU A 99 -8.64 5.98 2.95
C LEU A 99 -7.14 5.68 2.97
N VAL A 100 -6.35 6.37 2.14
CA VAL A 100 -4.90 6.18 2.06
C VAL A 100 -4.14 7.06 3.06
N GLN A 101 -4.61 8.28 3.34
CA GLN A 101 -3.85 9.27 4.10
C GLN A 101 -4.27 9.35 5.58
N GLU A 102 -5.56 9.16 5.88
CA GLU A 102 -6.10 9.41 7.23
C GLU A 102 -6.18 8.13 8.08
N LEU A 103 -6.06 6.95 7.46
CA LEU A 103 -6.14 5.66 8.13
C LEU A 103 -4.77 5.08 8.48
N THR A 104 -4.69 4.42 9.63
CA THR A 104 -3.51 3.62 10.00
C THR A 104 -3.42 2.34 9.14
N PRO A 105 -2.27 1.66 9.11
CA PRO A 105 -2.15 0.36 8.42
C PRO A 105 -3.21 -0.65 8.84
N GLU A 106 -3.50 -0.74 10.14
CA GLU A 106 -4.51 -1.67 10.69
C GLU A 106 -5.93 -1.31 10.22
N GLU A 107 -6.26 -0.02 10.21
CA GLU A 107 -7.56 0.46 9.72
C GLU A 107 -7.72 0.23 8.22
N LYS A 108 -6.65 0.36 7.43
CA LYS A 108 -6.65 0.02 6.00
C LYS A 108 -6.92 -1.45 5.77
N THR A 109 -6.31 -2.35 6.56
CA THR A 109 -6.58 -3.79 6.48
C THR A 109 -8.04 -4.10 6.77
N ILE A 110 -8.64 -3.44 7.78
CA ILE A 110 -10.06 -3.60 8.09
C ILE A 110 -10.94 -3.14 6.91
N VAL A 111 -10.67 -1.96 6.34
CA VAL A 111 -11.43 -1.45 5.18
C VAL A 111 -11.28 -2.39 3.98
N ALA A 112 -10.07 -2.87 3.70
CA ALA A 112 -9.83 -3.82 2.63
C ALA A 112 -10.66 -5.10 2.85
N GLY A 113 -10.62 -5.69 4.04
CA GLY A 113 -11.42 -6.87 4.38
C GLY A 113 -12.94 -6.65 4.23
N LEU A 114 -13.45 -5.45 4.56
CA LEU A 114 -14.86 -5.10 4.34
C LEU A 114 -15.20 -4.96 2.85
N LEU A 115 -14.30 -4.38 2.05
CA LEU A 115 -14.46 -4.29 0.59
C LEU A 115 -14.44 -5.70 -0.05
N ALA A 116 -13.55 -6.58 0.38
CA ALA A 116 -13.53 -7.99 -0.05
C ALA A 116 -14.86 -8.69 0.21
N LYS A 117 -15.48 -8.46 1.38
CA LYS A 117 -16.76 -9.07 1.74
C LYS A 117 -17.97 -8.51 0.98
N THR A 118 -17.87 -7.30 0.44
CA THR A 118 -19.00 -6.61 -0.22
C THR A 118 -19.00 -6.79 -1.73
N ILE A 119 -17.84 -7.03 -2.34
CA ILE A 119 -17.71 -7.32 -3.75
C ILE A 119 -17.61 -8.85 -3.86
N GLU A 120 -18.66 -9.53 -4.34
CA GLU A 120 -18.59 -10.97 -4.63
C GLU A 120 -17.42 -11.21 -5.60
N GLY A 121 -16.30 -11.73 -5.09
CA GLY A 121 -15.07 -11.96 -5.86
C GLY A 121 -13.85 -11.09 -5.50
N GLY A 122 -13.93 -10.21 -4.50
CA GLY A 122 -12.77 -9.50 -3.97
C GLY A 122 -12.01 -10.34 -2.93
N GLU A 123 -10.81 -10.82 -3.24
CA GLU A 123 -9.90 -11.44 -2.27
C GLU A 123 -8.90 -10.40 -1.76
N VAL A 124 -8.78 -10.26 -0.44
CA VAL A 124 -7.82 -9.36 0.21
C VAL A 124 -6.73 -10.15 0.88
N VAL A 125 -5.50 -9.79 0.51
CA VAL A 125 -4.26 -10.45 0.91
C VAL A 125 -3.39 -9.47 1.67
N GLU A 126 -3.05 -9.77 2.92
CA GLU A 126 -2.08 -8.99 3.71
C GLU A 126 -0.69 -9.64 3.63
N ILE A 127 0.25 -9.03 2.89
CA ILE A 127 1.64 -9.52 2.83
C ILE A 127 2.47 -8.80 3.89
N ARG A 128 2.60 -9.41 5.08
CA ARG A 128 3.35 -8.82 6.21
C ARG A 128 4.87 -8.89 6.07
N ALA A 129 5.40 -9.89 5.37
CA ALA A 129 6.82 -10.02 5.06
C ALA A 129 7.04 -11.07 3.95
N VAL A 130 8.07 -10.86 3.13
CA VAL A 130 8.57 -11.86 2.16
C VAL A 130 9.92 -12.35 2.66
N SER A 131 10.02 -13.64 3.04
CA SER A 131 11.29 -14.27 3.41
C SER A 131 11.81 -15.08 2.23
N SER A 132 13.03 -14.77 1.80
CA SER A 132 13.72 -15.46 0.70
C SER A 132 14.91 -16.22 1.29
N THR A 133 14.78 -17.54 1.40
CA THR A 133 15.89 -18.40 1.82
C THR A 133 16.50 -19.04 0.58
N SER A 134 17.78 -18.76 0.29
CA SER A 134 18.47 -19.40 -0.85
C SER A 134 19.47 -20.44 -0.36
N VAL A 135 19.42 -21.63 -0.95
CA VAL A 135 20.40 -22.71 -0.72
C VAL A 135 21.17 -22.90 -2.02
N MET A 136 22.49 -22.72 -1.96
CA MET A 136 23.37 -22.73 -3.14
C MET A 136 24.55 -23.67 -2.91
N VAL A 137 24.83 -24.53 -3.89
CA VAL A 137 26.03 -25.35 -3.96
C VAL A 137 27.01 -24.68 -4.93
N ASN A 138 28.21 -24.34 -4.48
CA ASN A 138 29.24 -23.70 -5.32
C ASN A 138 30.37 -24.68 -5.64
N ALA A 139 30.72 -24.80 -6.92
CA ALA A 139 31.96 -25.41 -7.38
C ALA A 139 32.98 -24.28 -7.61
N CYS A 140 34.10 -24.32 -6.89
CA CYS A 140 35.14 -23.31 -6.93
C CYS A 140 36.42 -23.86 -7.55
N TYR A 141 37.15 -23.00 -8.26
CA TYR A 141 38.47 -23.27 -8.79
C TYR A 141 39.43 -22.18 -8.31
N ASP A 142 40.49 -22.62 -7.64
CA ASP A 142 41.58 -21.76 -7.19
C ASP A 142 42.65 -21.71 -8.28
N LEU A 143 42.86 -20.51 -8.83
CA LEU A 143 43.91 -20.24 -9.79
C LEU A 143 45.20 -20.03 -8.99
N LEU A 144 45.94 -21.13 -8.78
CA LEU A 144 47.24 -21.08 -8.12
C LEU A 144 48.17 -20.17 -8.94
N SER A 145 48.50 -19.01 -8.38
CA SER A 145 49.50 -18.10 -8.93
C SER A 145 50.80 -18.33 -8.18
N GLU A 146 51.77 -18.98 -8.81
CA GLU A 146 53.09 -19.21 -8.23
C GLU A 146 53.73 -17.86 -7.83
N GLY A 147 54.06 -17.69 -6.55
CA GLY A 147 54.88 -16.58 -6.06
C GLY A 147 54.17 -15.40 -5.36
N LEU A 148 52.84 -15.39 -5.23
CA LEU A 148 52.11 -14.38 -4.44
C LEU A 148 51.27 -15.05 -3.34
N GLY A 149 51.28 -14.52 -2.11
CA GLY A 149 50.40 -14.97 -1.01
C GLY A 149 48.89 -14.72 -1.25
N VAL A 150 48.51 -14.37 -2.48
CA VAL A 150 47.15 -14.09 -2.93
C VAL A 150 46.79 -15.11 -4.03
N VAL A 151 45.71 -15.87 -3.81
CA VAL A 151 45.19 -16.88 -4.73
C VAL A 151 43.88 -16.38 -5.32
N PRO A 152 43.84 -16.02 -6.62
CA PRO A 152 42.58 -15.74 -7.29
C PRO A 152 41.69 -16.98 -7.32
N TYR A 153 40.39 -16.80 -7.09
CA TYR A 153 39.41 -17.88 -7.13
C TYR A 153 38.18 -17.47 -7.93
N ALA A 154 37.57 -18.45 -8.60
CA ALA A 154 36.30 -18.31 -9.27
C ALA A 154 35.38 -19.48 -8.88
N CYS A 155 34.11 -19.20 -8.64
CA CYS A 155 33.11 -20.22 -8.36
C CYS A 155 31.88 -20.05 -9.25
N VAL A 156 31.32 -21.18 -9.65
CA VAL A 156 29.98 -21.28 -10.22
C VAL A 156 29.10 -22.05 -9.23
N GLY A 157 27.96 -21.45 -8.90
CA GLY A 157 27.00 -21.99 -7.96
C GLY A 157 25.66 -22.22 -8.61
N LEU A 158 25.04 -23.35 -8.26
CA LEU A 158 23.67 -23.70 -8.64
C LEU A 158 22.89 -23.99 -7.37
N GLY A 159 21.63 -23.61 -7.34
CA GLY A 159 20.79 -23.85 -6.19
C GLY A 159 19.35 -23.43 -6.40
N GLY A 160 18.64 -23.34 -5.28
CA GLY A 160 17.24 -22.96 -5.24
C GLY A 160 17.07 -21.72 -4.37
N ASN A 161 16.26 -20.77 -4.84
CA ASN A 161 15.68 -19.77 -3.97
C ASN A 161 14.28 -20.26 -3.55
N PHE A 162 14.06 -20.27 -2.24
CA PHE A 162 12.80 -20.66 -1.62
C PHE A 162 12.15 -19.41 -1.04
N VAL A 163 11.04 -19.00 -1.65
CA VAL A 163 10.18 -17.96 -1.10
C VAL A 163 9.00 -18.66 -0.45
N GLY A 164 8.94 -18.62 0.88
CA GLY A 164 7.84 -19.18 1.65
C GLY A 164 7.01 -18.06 2.25
N VAL A 165 5.75 -17.97 1.84
CA VAL A 165 4.69 -17.30 2.61
C VAL A 165 3.89 -18.43 3.26
N VAL A 166 3.52 -18.24 4.51
CA VAL A 166 3.10 -19.27 5.49
C VAL A 166 2.14 -20.33 4.91
N ASP A 167 2.34 -21.59 5.33
CA ASP A 167 1.66 -22.86 4.96
C ASP A 167 2.08 -23.58 3.66
N GLY A 168 3.12 -24.42 3.79
CA GLY A 168 3.27 -25.69 3.07
C GLY A 168 3.58 -25.67 1.57
N HIS A 169 3.38 -24.55 0.88
CA HIS A 169 3.66 -24.43 -0.56
C HIS A 169 4.99 -23.72 -0.79
N ILE A 170 6.03 -24.53 -1.02
CA ILE A 170 7.35 -24.05 -1.40
C ILE A 170 7.41 -24.06 -2.93
N THR A 171 7.51 -22.90 -3.57
CA THR A 171 7.82 -22.81 -5.01
C THR A 171 9.33 -22.64 -5.20
N PRO A 172 10.09 -23.73 -5.41
CA PRO A 172 11.53 -23.61 -5.64
C PRO A 172 11.78 -22.96 -7.00
N LYS A 173 12.53 -21.86 -7.03
CA LYS A 173 13.09 -21.34 -8.28
C LYS A 173 14.56 -21.67 -8.38
N LEU A 174 14.97 -22.22 -9.51
CA LEU A 174 16.38 -22.45 -9.82
C LEU A 174 17.11 -21.10 -9.85
N ALA A 175 18.25 -21.04 -9.19
CA ALA A 175 19.11 -19.87 -9.18
C ALA A 175 20.55 -20.28 -9.46
N TYR A 176 21.29 -19.38 -10.09
CA TYR A 176 22.71 -19.52 -10.32
C TYR A 176 23.46 -18.35 -9.69
N ARG A 177 24.69 -18.61 -9.25
CA ARG A 177 25.58 -17.61 -8.65
C ARG A 177 26.96 -17.74 -9.28
N LEU A 178 27.52 -16.63 -9.71
CA LEU A 178 28.92 -16.54 -10.14
C LEU A 178 29.66 -15.77 -9.05
N LYS A 179 30.75 -16.30 -8.52
CA LYS A 179 31.59 -15.63 -7.52
C LYS A 179 33.00 -15.55 -8.05
N ALA A 180 33.66 -14.42 -7.88
CA ALA A 180 35.07 -14.28 -8.23
C ALA A 180 35.74 -13.38 -7.21
N GLY A 181 36.98 -13.68 -6.85
CA GLY A 181 37.68 -12.95 -5.83
C GLY A 181 39.12 -13.37 -5.65
N LEU A 182 39.70 -12.89 -4.56
CA LEU A 182 41.05 -13.15 -4.13
C LEU A 182 40.98 -13.78 -2.72
N SER A 183 41.71 -14.86 -2.53
CA SER A 183 41.97 -15.48 -1.24
C SER A 183 43.38 -15.08 -0.78
N TYR A 184 43.55 -14.70 0.47
CA TYR A 184 44.84 -14.39 1.08
C TYR A 184 45.06 -15.32 2.27
N GLN A 185 46.16 -16.07 2.26
CA GLN A 185 46.51 -16.95 3.39
C GLN A 185 47.19 -16.12 4.48
N LEU A 186 46.51 -15.94 5.61
CA LEU A 186 47.06 -15.27 6.80
C LEU A 186 47.94 -16.24 7.61
N SER A 187 47.53 -17.51 7.69
CA SER A 187 48.28 -18.63 8.28
C SER A 187 47.92 -19.93 7.55
N PRO A 188 48.63 -21.05 7.78
CA PRO A 188 48.29 -22.34 7.17
C PRO A 188 46.84 -22.81 7.41
N GLU A 189 46.19 -22.37 8.50
CA GLU A 189 44.79 -22.70 8.79
C GLU A 189 43.79 -21.56 8.53
N ILE A 190 44.26 -20.31 8.33
CA ILE A 190 43.38 -19.14 8.24
C ILE A 190 43.57 -18.45 6.89
N SER A 191 42.47 -18.37 6.13
CA SER A 191 42.41 -17.64 4.85
C SER A 191 41.35 -16.55 4.91
N ALA A 192 41.69 -15.36 4.41
CA ALA A 192 40.76 -14.27 4.19
C ALA A 192 40.36 -14.21 2.72
N PHE A 193 39.08 -13.95 2.42
CA PHE A 193 38.57 -13.91 1.05
C PHE A 193 37.87 -12.58 0.79
N ALA A 194 38.22 -11.91 -0.30
CA ALA A 194 37.51 -10.74 -0.81
C ALA A 194 37.03 -11.05 -2.22
N GLY A 195 35.78 -10.74 -2.55
CA GLY A 195 35.25 -11.06 -3.86
C GLY A 195 33.85 -10.54 -4.10
N GLY A 196 33.52 -10.41 -5.38
CA GLY A 196 32.17 -10.08 -5.84
C GLY A 196 31.40 -11.36 -6.14
N PHE A 197 30.07 -11.26 -6.08
CA PHE A 197 29.22 -12.30 -6.64
C PHE A 197 28.07 -11.68 -7.43
N TYR A 198 27.70 -12.38 -8.49
CA TYR A 198 26.48 -12.16 -9.24
C TYR A 198 25.53 -13.30 -8.91
N HIS A 199 24.33 -12.99 -8.43
CA HIS A 199 23.29 -13.98 -8.16
C HIS A 199 22.08 -13.69 -9.04
N ARG A 200 21.56 -14.71 -9.72
CA ARG A 200 20.38 -14.59 -10.56
C ARG A 200 19.48 -15.80 -10.42
N VAL A 201 18.19 -15.52 -10.24
CA VAL A 201 17.12 -16.52 -10.28
C VAL A 201 16.71 -16.70 -11.75
N VAL A 202 16.55 -17.95 -12.18
CA VAL A 202 16.14 -18.30 -13.54
C VAL A 202 14.65 -18.00 -13.71
N GLY A 203 14.30 -17.33 -14.81
CA GLY A 203 12.95 -16.85 -15.10
C GLY A 203 12.84 -15.31 -15.04
N ASP A 204 11.61 -14.83 -15.05
CA ASP A 204 11.22 -13.40 -14.97
C ASP A 204 11.34 -12.79 -13.56
N GLY A 205 11.71 -13.60 -12.56
CA GLY A 205 11.73 -13.17 -11.17
C GLY A 205 10.33 -13.03 -10.54
N VAL A 206 9.26 -13.37 -11.27
CA VAL A 206 7.86 -13.23 -10.81
C VAL A 206 7.38 -14.53 -10.19
N TYR A 207 7.10 -14.53 -8.88
CA TYR A 207 6.50 -15.69 -8.23
C TYR A 207 4.98 -15.61 -8.40
N ASP A 208 4.42 -16.38 -9.34
CA ASP A 208 3.00 -16.27 -9.72
C ASP A 208 2.00 -16.81 -8.68
N TYR A 209 2.47 -17.40 -7.58
CA TYR A 209 1.61 -18.02 -6.57
C TYR A 209 2.24 -17.92 -5.19
N LEU A 210 2.37 -16.69 -4.66
CA LEU A 210 2.64 -16.53 -3.24
C LEU A 210 1.34 -16.81 -2.49
N PRO A 211 1.25 -17.87 -1.67
CA PRO A 211 0.05 -18.17 -0.92
C PRO A 211 -0.20 -17.02 0.06
N ALA A 212 -1.31 -16.35 -0.16
CA ALA A 212 -1.83 -15.31 0.67
C ALA A 212 -2.61 -15.90 1.84
N GLN A 213 -2.39 -15.41 3.07
CA GLN A 213 -3.37 -15.66 4.13
C GLN A 213 -4.59 -14.77 3.89
N LEU A 214 -5.71 -15.41 3.55
CA LEU A 214 -7.05 -14.85 3.64
C LEU A 214 -7.39 -14.64 5.12
N LEU A 215 -7.71 -13.40 5.52
CA LEU A 215 -8.25 -13.07 6.86
C LEU A 215 -9.76 -13.29 6.95
#